data_AF-A0A2A2JNC8-F1
#
_entry.id   AF-A0A2A2JNC8-F1
#
_cell.length_a   1.000
_cell.length_b   1.000
_cell.length_c   1.000
_cell.angle_alpha   90.00
_cell.angle_beta   90.00
_cell.angle_gamma   90.00
#
_symmetry.space_group_name_H-M   'P 1'
#
loop_
_entity.id
_entity.type
_entity.pdbx_description
1 polymer ?
#
loop_
_entity_poly.entity_id
_entity_poly.type
_entity_poly.pdbx_seq_one_letter_code
_entity_poly.pdbx_strand_id
1 'polypeptide(L)'
;MQTPYQPVIKTQKEYFYNPGYPLRAYEFGTAPYMGQFEVPGLSVFHHDYMPYFYCCKFADFRCQLFYWRRPSSACQEYQPPATGQASGAGTFYTIDNDKFIFNEPGVFNFLYIPQTIRTPEVRIQIRMERYPNRKVDFGLLGRYIPQSDLVQPTNATVITGIALEATGTDRVHVVTRKDTRRFRYRTDILVGNILRYFDTIRLQRFRGVLIYVNNVIRGQPEIYVVLEEAQIGVKIRESYALDIDRLSMYQESMGMLDIQLSVPPQYGVRPDGDKTREQQYRLLYNLPRVSGLMRPFPEQTSGALNLGLTLNDVNSASYRQQIINNFQVLGSGESTAQINTAGVLNQEMPSDNMFTTSTEEDKQFDVFPEANSRANPVFKTAPIYETGPFRFVPQTGADILQILNTCRDLQNNQPTNLQPYQAITSLQYGIQHCPDDPAQILNDCGDNIPCLFDYTLMNSKILAQEEEDEWNTFLVERTDAIRQCRLIINELHLNKVCSDNSCGAINIEYPEYMMKTPALASGYLQGDVARFDCYQSHWIKGDHEYKCGIVVDYNRPNSYRYEWNKGEQPWCRSRVKENYFKWIAIVFGFVGCLIVRNFFERFNEYREEKLS
;
A
#
# COMPACT_ATOMS: atom_id res chain seq x y z
N MET A 1 32.28 -14.33 -8.16
CA MET A 1 33.61 -13.81 -8.54
C MET A 1 33.41 -12.51 -9.31
N GLN A 2 33.61 -11.36 -8.68
CA GLN A 2 33.49 -10.04 -9.31
C GLN A 2 34.87 -9.60 -9.82
N THR A 3 34.97 -9.26 -11.09
CA THR A 3 36.17 -8.64 -11.65
C THR A 3 36.18 -7.14 -11.30
N PRO A 4 37.30 -6.58 -10.80
CA PRO A 4 37.36 -5.19 -10.31
C PRO A 4 37.36 -4.10 -11.41
N TYR A 5 37.03 -4.43 -12.67
CA TYR A 5 37.27 -3.56 -13.82
C TYR A 5 36.09 -3.37 -14.78
N GLN A 6 34.86 -3.70 -14.40
CA GLN A 6 33.74 -3.36 -15.28
C GLN A 6 33.36 -1.88 -15.11
N PRO A 7 33.51 -1.03 -16.14
CA PRO A 7 33.13 0.38 -16.02
C PRO A 7 31.62 0.46 -15.81
N VAL A 8 31.24 0.99 -14.64
CA VAL A 8 29.86 1.32 -14.32
C VAL A 8 29.59 2.71 -14.92
N ILE A 9 28.56 2.81 -15.74
CA ILE A 9 28.15 4.11 -16.30
C ILE A 9 27.03 4.62 -15.41
N LYS A 10 27.22 5.81 -14.82
CA LYS A 10 26.09 6.59 -14.32
C LYS A 10 25.40 7.17 -15.54
N THR A 11 24.16 6.78 -15.80
CA THR A 11 23.35 7.55 -16.75
C THR A 11 23.15 8.92 -16.12
N GLN A 12 23.89 9.94 -16.58
CA GLN A 12 23.79 11.29 -16.03
C GLN A 12 22.33 11.75 -16.08
N LYS A 13 21.93 12.65 -15.17
CA LYS A 13 20.60 13.26 -15.14
C LYS A 13 20.19 13.92 -16.47
N GLU A 14 21.20 14.24 -17.30
CA GLU A 14 21.11 14.86 -18.61
C GLU A 14 21.06 13.85 -19.78
N TYR A 15 21.47 12.60 -19.55
CA TYR A 15 21.27 11.52 -20.53
C TYR A 15 19.82 11.07 -20.45
N PHE A 16 19.06 11.59 -21.42
CA PHE A 16 17.69 11.28 -21.78
C PHE A 16 17.23 9.92 -21.24
N TYR A 17 16.59 9.93 -20.08
CA TYR A 17 15.47 9.04 -19.88
C TYR A 17 14.51 9.36 -21.02
N ASN A 18 14.60 8.58 -22.10
CA ASN A 18 13.77 8.79 -23.26
C ASN A 18 12.43 8.10 -22.96
N PRO A 19 11.33 8.84 -22.79
CA PRO A 19 10.08 8.30 -22.24
C PRO A 19 9.30 7.40 -23.21
N GLY A 20 9.98 6.80 -24.19
CA GLY A 20 9.43 5.82 -25.10
C GLY A 20 9.86 4.38 -24.84
N TYR A 21 10.87 4.11 -24.00
CA TYR A 21 11.33 2.73 -23.74
C TYR A 21 12.00 2.56 -22.37
N PRO A 22 11.93 1.38 -21.75
CA PRO A 22 12.49 1.14 -20.43
C PRO A 22 14.02 1.02 -20.51
N LEU A 23 14.73 1.82 -19.71
CA LEU A 23 16.16 1.64 -19.44
C LEU A 23 16.35 0.63 -18.30
N ARG A 24 17.44 -0.14 -18.34
CA ARG A 24 17.77 -1.11 -17.28
C ARG A 24 18.43 -0.49 -16.04
N ALA A 25 18.67 0.83 -16.07
CA ALA A 25 19.18 1.56 -14.92
C ALA A 25 18.05 1.80 -13.92
N TYR A 26 18.17 1.22 -12.73
CA TYR A 26 17.22 1.48 -11.65
C TYR A 26 17.51 2.84 -11.02
N GLU A 27 16.44 3.61 -10.80
CA GLU A 27 16.53 4.95 -10.21
C GLU A 27 17.21 4.97 -8.85
N PHE A 28 17.17 3.88 -8.08
CA PHE A 28 17.76 3.80 -6.74
C PHE A 28 18.92 2.81 -6.65
N GLY A 29 19.42 2.32 -7.79
CA GLY A 29 20.36 1.20 -7.83
C GLY A 29 19.68 -0.13 -7.52
N THR A 30 20.35 -1.24 -7.82
CA THR A 30 19.88 -2.59 -7.45
C THR A 30 21.08 -3.46 -7.13
N ALA A 31 20.95 -4.39 -6.19
CA ALA A 31 22.05 -5.30 -5.90
C ALA A 31 22.48 -6.04 -7.20
N PRO A 32 23.78 -6.10 -7.52
CA PRO A 32 24.95 -5.72 -6.72
C PRO A 32 25.45 -4.26 -6.90
N TYR A 33 24.87 -3.48 -7.81
CA TYR A 33 25.24 -2.11 -8.14
C TYR A 33 24.36 -1.12 -7.35
N MET A 34 24.82 -0.80 -6.15
CA MET A 34 24.05 -0.02 -5.15
C MET A 34 23.94 1.48 -5.46
N GLY A 35 24.62 2.00 -6.48
CA GLY A 35 24.56 3.42 -6.80
C GLY A 35 23.35 3.81 -7.65
N GLN A 36 22.93 5.05 -7.49
CA GLN A 36 21.81 5.64 -8.24
C GLN A 36 22.08 5.58 -9.75
N PHE A 37 21.19 4.95 -10.52
CA PHE A 37 21.33 4.78 -11.97
C PHE A 37 22.63 4.09 -12.40
N GLU A 38 23.23 3.27 -11.53
CA GLU A 38 24.45 2.54 -11.84
C GLU A 38 24.15 1.18 -12.46
N VAL A 39 24.68 0.98 -13.65
CA VAL A 39 24.56 -0.27 -14.40
C VAL A 39 25.84 -0.55 -15.19
N PRO A 40 26.17 -1.84 -15.45
CA PRO A 40 27.37 -2.19 -16.20
C PRO A 40 27.36 -1.60 -17.61
N GLY A 41 28.36 -0.80 -17.96
CA GLY A 41 28.37 -0.02 -19.19
C GLY A 41 28.25 -0.84 -20.47
N LEU A 42 28.95 -1.97 -20.55
CA LEU A 42 28.88 -2.88 -21.71
C LEU A 42 27.48 -3.50 -21.87
N SER A 43 26.84 -3.84 -20.75
CA SER A 43 25.48 -4.37 -20.76
C SER A 43 24.56 -3.31 -21.34
N VAL A 44 24.57 -2.08 -20.78
CA VAL A 44 23.73 -0.96 -21.21
C VAL A 44 23.92 -0.66 -22.70
N PHE A 45 25.17 -0.60 -23.16
CA PHE A 45 25.49 -0.41 -24.56
C PHE A 45 24.86 -1.50 -25.45
N HIS A 46 25.04 -2.77 -25.10
CA HIS A 46 24.60 -3.89 -25.92
C HIS A 46 23.06 -3.99 -26.03
N HIS A 47 22.32 -3.86 -24.93
CA HIS A 47 20.86 -4.02 -25.02
C HIS A 47 20.10 -2.71 -25.18
N ASP A 48 20.53 -1.59 -24.61
CA ASP A 48 19.75 -0.34 -24.62
C ASP A 48 20.18 0.57 -25.77
N TYR A 49 21.46 0.99 -25.80
CA TYR A 49 21.92 1.97 -26.79
C TYR A 49 22.02 1.38 -28.20
N MET A 50 22.70 0.25 -28.38
CA MET A 50 22.96 -0.34 -29.69
C MET A 50 21.66 -0.56 -30.49
N PRO A 51 20.61 -1.21 -29.95
CA PRO A 51 19.38 -1.43 -30.72
C PRO A 51 18.61 -0.15 -31.02
N TYR A 52 18.66 0.86 -30.14
CA TYR A 52 18.08 2.18 -30.43
C TYR A 52 18.79 2.86 -31.60
N PHE A 53 20.13 2.88 -31.60
CA PHE A 53 20.90 3.47 -32.70
C PHE A 53 20.66 2.74 -34.03
N TYR A 54 20.70 1.40 -34.03
CA TYR A 54 20.47 0.64 -35.26
C TYR A 54 19.03 0.74 -35.79
N CYS A 55 18.02 0.65 -34.92
CA CYS A 55 16.62 0.61 -35.36
C CYS A 55 15.98 1.99 -35.52
N CYS A 56 16.33 2.97 -34.68
CA CYS A 56 15.71 4.30 -34.68
C CYS A 56 16.59 5.39 -35.31
N LYS A 57 17.93 5.32 -35.19
CA LYS A 57 18.82 6.40 -35.70
C LYS A 57 19.40 6.14 -37.08
N PHE A 58 19.80 4.91 -37.38
CA PHE A 58 20.46 4.58 -38.66
C PHE A 58 19.48 4.10 -39.72
N ALA A 59 18.38 3.46 -39.30
CA ALA A 59 17.38 2.93 -40.21
C ALA A 59 16.17 3.85 -40.41
N ASP A 60 15.91 4.84 -39.55
CA ASP A 60 14.76 5.78 -39.48
C ASP A 60 13.35 5.14 -39.51
N PHE A 61 13.03 4.23 -40.43
CA PHE A 61 11.71 3.60 -40.62
C PHE A 61 11.44 2.37 -39.74
N ARG A 62 12.39 1.93 -38.90
CA ARG A 62 12.24 0.73 -38.05
C ARG A 62 12.05 1.04 -36.57
N CYS A 63 11.86 2.30 -36.19
CA CYS A 63 11.77 2.67 -34.79
C CYS A 63 10.53 2.04 -34.10
N GLN A 64 9.44 1.83 -34.83
CA GLN A 64 8.27 1.09 -34.34
C GLN A 64 8.61 -0.35 -33.91
N LEU A 65 9.52 -1.03 -34.62
CA LEU A 65 9.96 -2.39 -34.25
C LEU A 65 10.75 -2.39 -32.94
N PHE A 66 11.54 -1.33 -32.70
CA PHE A 66 12.25 -1.15 -31.44
C PHE A 66 11.26 -0.98 -30.29
N TYR A 67 10.29 -0.07 -30.41
CA TYR A 67 9.25 0.13 -29.39
C TYR A 67 8.37 -1.10 -29.18
N TRP A 68 8.08 -1.87 -30.23
CA TRP A 68 7.34 -3.12 -30.10
C TRP A 68 8.11 -4.20 -29.34
N ARG A 69 9.43 -4.31 -29.54
CA ARG A 69 10.27 -5.25 -28.77
C ARG A 69 10.69 -4.74 -27.39
N ARG A 70 10.58 -3.43 -27.16
CA ARG A 70 10.94 -2.74 -25.92
C ARG A 70 9.80 -1.79 -25.51
N PRO A 71 8.61 -2.34 -25.23
CA PRO A 71 7.48 -1.51 -24.86
C PRO A 71 7.81 -0.76 -23.57
N SER A 72 7.49 0.54 -23.52
CA SER A 72 7.48 1.28 -22.26
C SER A 72 6.43 0.69 -21.32
N SER A 73 6.57 0.95 -20.01
CA SER A 73 5.57 0.59 -19.00
C SER A 73 4.30 1.40 -19.21
N ALA A 74 3.51 1.02 -20.21
CA ALA A 74 2.35 1.74 -20.71
C ALA A 74 1.10 1.53 -19.85
N CYS A 75 1.12 0.65 -18.85
CA CYS A 75 -0.01 0.31 -18.00
C CYS A 75 -1.33 -0.06 -18.74
N GLN A 76 -1.26 -0.44 -20.02
CA GLN A 76 -2.42 -0.77 -20.88
C GLN A 76 -3.09 -2.11 -20.56
N GLU A 77 -2.59 -2.83 -19.55
CA GLU A 77 -3.17 -4.07 -18.98
C GLU A 77 -2.95 -4.08 -17.46
N TYR A 78 -2.79 -2.90 -16.86
CA TYR A 78 -2.53 -2.80 -15.43
C TYR A 78 -3.78 -3.19 -14.65
N GLN A 79 -3.74 -4.36 -14.05
CA GLN A 79 -4.71 -4.76 -13.06
C GLN A 79 -4.23 -4.30 -11.67
N PRO A 80 -5.03 -3.49 -10.95
CA PRO A 80 -4.66 -3.08 -9.60
C PRO A 80 -4.56 -4.30 -8.69
N PRO A 81 -3.69 -4.29 -7.67
CA PRO A 81 -3.64 -5.36 -6.69
C PRO A 81 -4.89 -5.40 -5.83
N ALA A 82 -5.25 -6.58 -5.33
CA ALA A 82 -6.24 -6.72 -4.28
C ALA A 82 -5.62 -6.23 -2.96
N THR A 83 -6.26 -5.26 -2.32
CA THR A 83 -5.79 -4.70 -1.05
C THR A 83 -6.53 -5.29 0.14
N GLY A 84 -5.99 -5.18 1.35
CA GLY A 84 -6.64 -5.57 2.59
C GLY A 84 -6.05 -4.74 3.74
N GLN A 85 -6.78 -4.57 4.83
CA GLN A 85 -6.35 -3.75 5.96
C GLN A 85 -6.66 -4.43 7.28
N ALA A 86 -5.74 -4.32 8.24
CA ALA A 86 -5.95 -4.62 9.64
C ALA A 86 -5.62 -3.37 10.47
N SER A 87 -6.50 -3.00 11.38
CA SER A 87 -6.39 -1.79 12.22
C SER A 87 -7.01 -2.00 13.60
N GLY A 88 -6.76 -1.07 14.51
CA GLY A 88 -7.42 -1.02 15.81
C GLY A 88 -7.23 -2.26 16.69
N ALA A 89 -8.24 -2.60 17.49
CA ALA A 89 -8.25 -3.80 18.32
C ALA A 89 -8.52 -5.09 17.52
N GLY A 90 -7.87 -5.27 16.37
CA GLY A 90 -8.01 -6.49 15.56
C GLY A 90 -9.20 -6.46 14.60
N THR A 91 -9.52 -5.28 14.06
CA THR A 91 -10.46 -5.12 12.95
C THR A 91 -9.78 -5.55 11.65
N PHE A 92 -10.38 -6.49 10.92
CA PHE A 92 -9.85 -6.98 9.65
C PHE A 92 -10.80 -6.73 8.49
N TYR A 93 -10.25 -6.17 7.42
CA TYR A 93 -10.82 -6.13 6.09
C TYR A 93 -9.93 -6.93 5.14
N THR A 94 -10.36 -8.14 4.80
CA THR A 94 -9.56 -9.07 3.99
C THR A 94 -9.50 -8.69 2.51
N ILE A 95 -8.60 -9.33 1.77
CA ILE A 95 -8.47 -9.10 0.32
C ILE A 95 -9.69 -9.60 -0.47
N ASP A 96 -10.49 -10.50 0.11
CA ASP A 96 -11.70 -11.07 -0.48
C ASP A 96 -13.01 -10.45 0.03
N ASN A 97 -12.97 -9.26 0.63
CA ASN A 97 -14.11 -8.55 1.20
C ASN A 97 -14.78 -9.18 2.43
N ASP A 98 -14.21 -10.24 3.02
CA ASP A 98 -14.64 -10.73 4.33
C ASP A 98 -14.20 -9.71 5.40
N LYS A 99 -15.11 -9.39 6.33
CA LYS A 99 -14.92 -8.36 7.37
C LYS A 99 -15.22 -8.98 8.72
N PHE A 100 -14.32 -8.87 9.67
CA PHE A 100 -14.51 -9.43 11.01
C PHE A 100 -13.60 -8.74 12.02
N ILE A 101 -13.95 -8.85 13.30
CA ILE A 101 -13.07 -8.46 14.40
C ILE A 101 -12.57 -9.74 15.07
N PHE A 102 -11.25 -9.86 15.20
CA PHE A 102 -10.59 -11.05 15.76
C PHE A 102 -9.59 -10.66 16.84
N ASN A 103 -9.85 -11.13 18.06
CA ASN A 103 -8.99 -10.92 19.21
C ASN A 103 -8.48 -12.25 19.74
N GLU A 104 -7.21 -12.54 19.48
CA GLU A 104 -6.50 -13.62 20.13
C GLU A 104 -5.02 -13.24 20.27
N PRO A 105 -4.42 -13.37 21.45
CA PRO A 105 -3.00 -13.13 21.62
C PRO A 105 -2.21 -14.29 21.00
N GLY A 106 -1.20 -13.97 20.20
CA GLY A 106 -0.40 -15.00 19.52
C GLY A 106 0.30 -14.47 18.27
N VAL A 107 0.99 -15.37 17.58
CA VAL A 107 1.56 -15.11 16.26
C VAL A 107 0.70 -15.82 15.24
N PHE A 108 0.25 -15.09 14.23
CA PHE A 108 -0.64 -15.61 13.20
C PHE A 108 -0.02 -15.43 11.82
N ASN A 109 -0.24 -16.42 10.96
CA ASN A 109 0.07 -16.32 9.54
C ASN A 109 -0.92 -15.36 8.89
N PHE A 110 -0.42 -14.18 8.54
CA PHE A 110 -1.20 -13.09 7.97
C PHE A 110 -1.49 -13.33 6.49
N LEU A 111 -0.47 -13.75 5.76
CA LEU A 111 -0.56 -14.18 4.37
C LEU A 111 0.51 -15.25 4.12
N TYR A 112 0.10 -16.36 3.53
CA TYR A 112 0.96 -17.42 3.06
C TYR A 112 0.61 -17.78 1.62
N ILE A 113 1.65 -17.87 0.79
CA ILE A 113 1.57 -18.28 -0.61
C ILE A 113 2.68 -19.30 -0.86
N PRO A 114 2.34 -20.54 -1.28
CA PRO A 114 3.35 -21.56 -1.56
C PRO A 114 4.14 -21.24 -2.84
N GLN A 115 5.38 -21.74 -2.90
CA GLN A 115 6.21 -21.60 -4.08
C GLN A 115 5.60 -22.36 -5.28
N THR A 116 5.64 -21.74 -6.46
CA THR A 116 5.34 -22.41 -7.73
C THR A 116 6.50 -22.23 -8.71
N ILE A 117 6.38 -22.78 -9.91
CA ILE A 117 7.37 -22.59 -10.99
C ILE A 117 7.47 -21.11 -11.38
N ARG A 118 6.39 -20.33 -11.21
CA ARG A 118 6.32 -18.93 -11.67
C ARG A 118 6.30 -17.91 -10.55
N THR A 119 5.98 -18.32 -9.32
CA THR A 119 5.81 -17.42 -8.19
C THR A 119 6.66 -17.85 -7.00
N PRO A 120 7.31 -16.92 -6.29
CA PRO A 120 8.05 -17.24 -5.07
C PRO A 120 7.11 -17.64 -3.94
N GLU A 121 7.66 -18.34 -2.95
CA GLU A 121 7.00 -18.52 -1.65
C GLU A 121 6.93 -17.17 -0.93
N VAL A 122 5.82 -16.88 -0.26
CA VAL A 122 5.64 -15.66 0.53
C VAL A 122 5.09 -16.03 1.90
N ARG A 123 5.77 -15.55 2.94
CA ARG A 123 5.45 -15.77 4.34
C ARG A 123 5.36 -14.43 5.05
N ILE A 124 4.17 -14.10 5.53
CA ILE A 124 3.92 -12.90 6.32
C ILE A 124 3.25 -13.32 7.62
N GLN A 125 3.85 -12.95 8.75
CA GLN A 125 3.33 -13.23 10.08
C GLN A 125 3.10 -11.92 10.84
N ILE A 126 2.02 -11.86 11.60
CA ILE A 126 1.75 -10.77 12.54
C ILE A 126 1.76 -11.28 13.96
N ARG A 127 2.19 -10.43 14.89
CA ARG A 127 2.13 -10.67 16.32
C ARG A 127 1.05 -9.81 16.94
N MET A 128 0.06 -10.47 17.55
CA MET A 128 -1.03 -9.84 18.28
C MET A 128 -0.78 -10.03 19.78
N GLU A 129 -0.84 -8.93 20.54
CA GLU A 129 -0.62 -8.93 21.98
C GLU A 129 -1.77 -8.23 22.70
N ARG A 130 -1.97 -8.56 23.97
CA ARG A 130 -3.01 -7.94 24.79
C ARG A 130 -2.65 -6.48 25.03
N TYR A 131 -3.58 -5.59 24.71
CA TYR A 131 -3.38 -4.16 24.91
C TYR A 131 -3.42 -3.84 26.41
N PRO A 132 -2.49 -3.05 26.96
CA PRO A 132 -2.54 -2.67 28.36
C PRO A 132 -3.69 -1.72 28.64
N ASN A 133 -4.27 -1.84 29.82
CA ASN A 133 -5.30 -0.94 30.33
C ASN A 133 -4.67 0.43 30.59
N ARG A 134 -5.02 1.40 29.74
CA ARG A 134 -4.48 2.77 29.81
C ARG A 134 -5.15 3.63 30.88
N LYS A 135 -6.14 3.12 31.63
CA LYS A 135 -6.69 3.80 32.81
C LYS A 135 -5.72 3.85 34.00
N VAL A 136 -4.70 2.99 34.00
CA VAL A 136 -3.72 2.92 35.09
C VAL A 136 -2.82 4.15 35.05
N ASP A 137 -2.83 4.94 36.13
CA ASP A 137 -2.01 6.15 36.26
C ASP A 137 -0.55 5.80 36.60
N PHE A 138 0.35 6.01 35.63
CA PHE A 138 1.79 5.82 35.79
C PHE A 138 2.43 6.81 36.79
N GLY A 139 1.78 7.93 37.11
CA GLY A 139 2.26 8.95 38.05
C GLY A 139 2.33 8.48 39.50
N LEU A 140 1.65 7.38 39.84
CA LEU A 140 1.62 6.78 41.18
C LEU A 140 2.68 5.68 41.39
N LEU A 141 3.54 5.46 40.40
CA LEU A 141 4.60 4.46 40.43
C LEU A 141 5.53 4.66 41.64
N GLY A 142 5.74 3.58 42.41
CA GLY A 142 6.67 3.57 43.54
C GLY A 142 6.14 4.19 44.84
N ARG A 143 4.95 4.81 44.81
CA ARG A 143 4.28 5.32 46.02
C ARG A 143 3.18 4.39 46.52
N TYR A 144 2.32 3.91 45.61
CA TYR A 144 1.18 3.04 45.95
C TYR A 144 0.96 1.87 44.97
N ILE A 145 1.67 1.84 43.83
CA ILE A 145 1.53 0.79 42.80
C ILE A 145 2.89 0.12 42.56
N PRO A 146 2.99 -1.22 42.65
CA PRO A 146 4.20 -1.96 42.30
C PRO A 146 4.38 -2.03 40.78
N GLN A 147 5.62 -2.21 40.33
CA GLN A 147 5.96 -2.30 38.90
C GLN A 147 5.17 -3.41 38.16
N SER A 148 4.79 -4.48 38.86
CA SER A 148 3.99 -5.59 38.30
C SER A 148 2.60 -5.16 37.83
N ASP A 149 2.04 -4.11 38.43
CA ASP A 149 0.64 -3.73 38.28
C ASP A 149 0.48 -2.54 37.31
N LEU A 150 1.60 -2.09 36.70
CA LEU A 150 1.59 -1.04 35.69
C LEU A 150 1.05 -1.52 34.34
N VAL A 151 1.36 -2.77 33.98
CA VAL A 151 0.96 -3.37 32.69
C VAL A 151 -0.15 -4.37 32.97
N GLN A 152 -1.35 -3.84 33.23
CA GLN A 152 -2.56 -4.66 33.39
C GLN A 152 -3.15 -4.91 32.00
N PRO A 153 -3.30 -6.17 31.55
CA PRO A 153 -3.82 -6.43 30.22
C PRO A 153 -5.35 -6.27 30.16
N THR A 154 -5.86 -5.84 29.01
CA THR A 154 -7.29 -5.88 28.69
C THR A 154 -7.67 -7.17 27.95
N ASN A 155 -8.95 -7.29 27.60
CA ASN A 155 -9.49 -8.32 26.71
C ASN A 155 -9.49 -7.90 25.23
N ALA A 156 -8.74 -6.85 24.88
CA ALA A 156 -8.43 -6.48 23.50
C ALA A 156 -7.01 -6.88 23.12
N THR A 157 -6.82 -7.24 21.85
CA THR A 157 -5.49 -7.51 21.29
C THR A 157 -5.22 -6.58 20.14
N VAL A 158 -3.98 -6.14 20.04
CA VAL A 158 -3.51 -5.22 19.00
C VAL A 158 -2.32 -5.80 18.29
N ILE A 159 -2.10 -5.37 17.04
CA ILE A 159 -0.92 -5.78 16.28
C ILE A 159 0.28 -4.98 16.77
N THR A 160 1.31 -5.69 17.25
CA THR A 160 2.53 -5.06 17.77
C THR A 160 3.73 -5.25 16.85
N GLY A 161 3.66 -6.17 15.90
CA GLY A 161 4.73 -6.40 14.94
C GLY A 161 4.32 -7.27 13.76
N ILE A 162 5.09 -7.14 12.68
CA ILE A 162 4.95 -7.90 11.43
C ILE A 162 6.33 -8.41 11.00
N ALA A 163 6.37 -9.65 10.51
CA ALA A 163 7.53 -10.30 9.91
C ALA A 163 7.21 -10.69 8.46
N LEU A 164 8.10 -10.38 7.53
CA LEU A 164 7.93 -10.58 6.10
C LEU A 164 9.13 -11.33 5.53
N GLU A 165 8.88 -12.33 4.71
CA GLU A 165 9.90 -13.10 4.00
C GLU A 165 9.31 -13.68 2.71
N ALA A 166 10.10 -13.69 1.65
CA ALA A 166 9.84 -14.44 0.43
C ALA A 166 11.09 -15.20 -0.03
N THR A 167 10.91 -16.14 -0.96
CA THR A 167 12.03 -16.92 -1.53
C THR A 167 13.15 -15.99 -2.02
N GLY A 168 14.36 -16.17 -1.50
CA GLY A 168 15.54 -15.42 -1.93
C GLY A 168 15.66 -13.99 -1.40
N THR A 169 14.76 -13.57 -0.50
CA THR A 169 14.74 -12.23 0.11
C THR A 169 15.28 -12.21 1.54
N ASP A 170 15.75 -11.05 2.00
CA ASP A 170 16.09 -10.84 3.42
C ASP A 170 14.81 -10.75 4.26
N ARG A 171 14.81 -11.39 5.44
CA ARG A 171 13.67 -11.29 6.37
C ARG A 171 13.60 -9.89 6.98
N VAL A 172 12.41 -9.29 6.93
CA VAL A 172 12.12 -7.97 7.51
C VAL A 172 11.22 -8.11 8.71
N HIS A 173 11.57 -7.43 9.80
CA HIS A 173 10.71 -7.26 10.96
C HIS A 173 10.42 -5.78 11.15
N VAL A 174 9.15 -5.46 11.35
CA VAL A 174 8.73 -4.13 11.81
C VAL A 174 7.96 -4.32 13.10
N VAL A 175 8.49 -3.78 14.19
CA VAL A 175 7.96 -3.99 15.55
C VAL A 175 7.75 -2.64 16.24
N THR A 176 6.67 -2.50 16.99
CA THR A 176 6.42 -1.33 17.84
C THR A 176 7.45 -1.26 18.96
N ARG A 177 7.90 -0.06 19.27
CA ARG A 177 8.74 0.15 20.45
C ARG A 177 7.91 0.11 21.71
N LYS A 178 8.53 -0.37 22.79
CA LYS A 178 7.99 -0.32 24.14
C LYS A 178 7.80 1.12 24.60
N ASP A 179 6.78 1.37 25.43
CA ASP A 179 6.34 2.71 25.85
C ASP A 179 7.47 3.66 26.29
N THR A 180 8.48 3.16 27.01
CA THR A 180 9.58 3.99 27.54
C THR A 180 10.70 4.32 26.52
N ARG A 181 10.68 3.75 25.30
CA ARG A 181 11.74 3.94 24.28
C ARG A 181 11.26 4.67 23.01
N ARG A 182 10.18 5.44 23.11
CA ARG A 182 9.44 5.97 21.95
C ARG A 182 9.70 7.44 21.60
N PHE A 183 10.55 8.12 22.36
CA PHE A 183 10.83 9.56 22.21
C PHE A 183 11.27 10.00 20.80
N ARG A 184 11.98 9.15 20.04
CA ARG A 184 12.49 9.50 18.70
C ARG A 184 11.94 8.65 17.56
N TYR A 185 11.76 7.35 17.79
CA TYR A 185 11.22 6.42 16.79
C TYR A 185 10.10 5.63 17.44
N ARG A 186 9.03 5.39 16.69
CA ARG A 186 7.85 4.66 17.14
C ARG A 186 7.98 3.16 16.90
N THR A 187 8.67 2.80 15.82
CA THR A 187 8.86 1.43 15.36
C THR A 187 10.35 1.12 15.17
N ASP A 188 10.70 -0.14 15.34
CA ASP A 188 12.00 -0.71 14.99
C ASP A 188 11.87 -1.51 13.70
N ILE A 189 12.75 -1.20 12.73
CA ILE A 189 12.83 -1.88 11.43
C ILE A 189 14.11 -2.72 11.44
N LEU A 190 13.97 -4.04 11.46
CA LEU A 190 15.10 -4.97 11.39
C LEU A 190 15.10 -5.68 10.04
N VAL A 191 16.26 -5.77 9.40
CA VAL A 191 16.47 -6.52 8.16
C VAL A 191 17.66 -7.45 8.34
N GLY A 192 17.44 -8.76 8.19
CA GLY A 192 18.46 -9.78 8.48
C GLY A 192 18.95 -9.69 9.92
N ASN A 193 18.04 -9.52 10.88
CA ASN A 193 18.30 -9.31 12.32
C ASN A 193 19.11 -8.06 12.69
N ILE A 194 19.36 -7.13 11.76
CA ILE A 194 20.08 -5.88 12.03
C ILE A 194 19.10 -4.71 11.99
N LEU A 195 19.12 -3.88 13.03
CA LEU A 195 18.31 -2.66 13.10
C LEU A 195 18.77 -1.63 12.04
N ARG A 196 17.83 -1.08 11.28
CA ARG A 196 18.06 -0.10 10.20
C ARG A 196 17.38 1.22 10.51
N TYR A 197 18.05 2.33 10.15
CA TYR A 197 17.56 3.69 10.33
C TYR A 197 17.41 4.39 8.98
N PHE A 198 16.36 5.21 8.83
CA PHE A 198 15.97 5.85 7.58
C PHE A 198 16.04 7.39 7.61
N ASP A 199 16.79 7.96 8.56
CA ASP A 199 16.89 9.42 8.76
C ASP A 199 17.46 10.17 7.54
N THR A 200 18.50 9.62 6.92
CA THR A 200 19.23 10.25 5.80
C THR A 200 18.74 9.73 4.45
N ILE A 201 18.58 8.41 4.34
CA ILE A 201 18.14 7.71 3.13
C ILE A 201 16.80 7.04 3.45
N ARG A 202 15.73 7.60 2.88
CA ARG A 202 14.35 7.16 3.10
C ARG A 202 13.97 5.89 2.37
N LEU A 203 14.60 5.64 1.23
CA LEU A 203 14.38 4.46 0.42
C LEU A 203 15.67 3.65 0.41
N GLN A 204 15.63 2.46 1.00
CA GLN A 204 16.77 1.54 1.05
C GLN A 204 16.38 0.22 0.39
N ARG A 205 17.27 -0.31 -0.44
CA ARG A 205 17.12 -1.61 -1.10
C ARG A 205 18.00 -2.64 -0.40
N PHE A 206 17.40 -3.75 -0.04
CA PHE A 206 18.04 -4.94 0.52
C PHE A 206 17.90 -6.10 -0.49
N ARG A 207 18.33 -7.30 -0.13
CA ARG A 207 18.23 -8.44 -1.05
C ARG A 207 16.75 -8.80 -1.27
N GLY A 208 16.24 -8.49 -2.47
CA GLY A 208 14.87 -8.79 -2.88
C GLY A 208 13.77 -8.04 -2.11
N VAL A 209 14.14 -7.03 -1.31
CA VAL A 209 13.22 -6.20 -0.52
C VAL A 209 13.55 -4.73 -0.72
N LEU A 210 12.54 -3.94 -1.00
CA LEU A 210 12.57 -2.49 -0.98
C LEU A 210 11.85 -1.96 0.27
N ILE A 211 12.51 -1.13 1.06
CA ILE A 211 11.89 -0.44 2.19
C ILE A 211 11.92 1.05 1.94
N TYR A 212 10.75 1.68 1.98
CA TYR A 212 10.58 3.12 1.92
C TYR A 212 9.91 3.63 3.19
N VAL A 213 10.50 4.63 3.82
CA VAL A 213 9.92 5.32 4.96
C VAL A 213 9.59 6.74 4.54
N ASN A 214 8.31 7.09 4.60
CA ASN A 214 7.84 8.42 4.22
C ASN A 214 8.40 9.49 5.17
N ASN A 215 8.41 10.72 4.68
CA ASN A 215 8.75 11.88 5.47
C ASN A 215 7.74 12.07 6.60
N VAL A 216 8.24 12.25 7.80
CA VAL A 216 7.44 12.52 9.00
C VAL A 216 6.68 13.83 8.80
N ILE A 217 5.40 13.75 8.43
CA ILE A 217 4.47 14.87 8.55
C ILE A 217 3.82 14.70 9.91
N ARG A 218 4.27 15.45 10.92
CA ARG A 218 3.71 15.46 12.28
C ARG A 218 3.93 14.12 13.03
N GLY A 219 5.19 13.83 13.31
CA GLY A 219 5.61 12.79 14.27
C GLY A 219 5.59 11.33 13.80
N GLN A 220 5.00 10.99 12.65
CA GLN A 220 4.73 9.59 12.29
C GLN A 220 5.33 9.11 10.95
N PRO A 221 6.13 8.03 10.96
CA PRO A 221 6.63 7.40 9.74
C PRO A 221 5.66 6.33 9.21
N GLU A 222 5.24 6.48 7.95
CA GLU A 222 4.65 5.38 7.18
C GLU A 222 5.77 4.54 6.57
N ILE A 223 5.73 3.23 6.80
CA ILE A 223 6.73 2.29 6.34
C ILE A 223 6.11 1.43 5.24
N TYR A 224 6.72 1.45 4.07
CA TYR A 224 6.33 0.64 2.93
C TYR A 224 7.40 -0.42 2.71
N VAL A 225 7.02 -1.69 2.82
CA VAL A 225 7.89 -2.83 2.53
C VAL A 225 7.37 -3.51 1.28
N VAL A 226 8.20 -3.63 0.26
CA VAL A 226 7.84 -4.27 -1.01
C VAL A 226 8.78 -5.45 -1.26
N LEU A 227 8.20 -6.63 -1.40
CA LEU A 227 8.89 -7.84 -1.82
C LEU A 227 9.00 -7.79 -3.35
N GLU A 228 10.22 -7.63 -3.87
CA GLU A 228 10.41 -7.26 -5.28
C GLU A 228 9.99 -8.36 -6.26
N GLU A 229 10.40 -9.61 -6.00
CA GLU A 229 10.07 -10.76 -6.87
C GLU A 229 8.60 -11.17 -6.73
N ALA A 230 8.07 -11.10 -5.50
CA ALA A 230 6.66 -11.40 -5.24
C ALA A 230 5.71 -10.27 -5.69
N GLN A 231 6.21 -9.05 -5.86
CA GLN A 231 5.43 -7.84 -6.14
C GLN A 231 4.33 -7.58 -5.09
N ILE A 232 4.55 -8.04 -3.85
CA ILE A 232 3.64 -7.81 -2.72
C ILE A 232 4.16 -6.63 -1.91
N GLY A 233 3.28 -5.67 -1.68
CA GLY A 233 3.51 -4.49 -0.87
C GLY A 233 2.78 -4.57 0.46
N VAL A 234 3.42 -4.09 1.52
CA VAL A 234 2.81 -3.90 2.83
C VAL A 234 3.11 -2.50 3.32
N LYS A 235 2.05 -1.75 3.62
CA LYS A 235 2.11 -0.46 4.29
C LYS A 235 1.87 -0.70 5.78
N ILE A 236 2.77 -0.19 6.60
CA ILE A 236 2.76 -0.32 8.05
C ILE A 236 2.85 1.08 8.61
N ARG A 237 1.94 1.40 9.53
CA ARG A 237 1.98 2.67 10.26
C ARG A 237 1.58 2.42 11.71
N GLU A 238 1.97 3.33 12.58
CA GLU A 238 1.38 3.38 13.91
C GLU A 238 -0.06 3.92 13.81
N SER A 239 -0.99 3.29 14.50
CA SER A 239 -2.42 3.57 14.30
C SER A 239 -2.79 5.01 14.66
N TYR A 240 -3.72 5.57 13.88
CA TYR A 240 -4.43 6.86 14.06
C TYR A 240 -3.61 8.13 14.05
N ALA A 241 -2.33 8.02 13.77
CA ALA A 241 -1.42 9.13 13.70
C ALA A 241 -1.57 10.27 14.72
N LEU A 242 -1.92 9.91 15.96
CA LEU A 242 -2.25 10.87 17.01
C LEU A 242 -0.97 11.52 17.53
N ASP A 243 -0.78 12.78 17.17
CA ASP A 243 0.33 13.62 17.60
C ASP A 243 -0.17 14.68 18.60
N ILE A 244 0.70 15.09 19.51
CA ILE A 244 0.40 16.05 20.58
C ILE A 244 0.00 17.42 20.00
N ASP A 245 0.49 17.75 18.80
CA ASP A 245 0.17 18.97 18.05
C ASP A 245 -1.26 18.97 17.49
N ARG A 246 -1.84 17.79 17.23
CA ARG A 246 -3.22 17.67 16.73
C ARG A 246 -4.23 17.67 17.88
N LEU A 247 -3.86 17.07 19.00
CA LEU A 247 -4.71 16.93 20.17
C LEU A 247 -3.93 17.32 21.43
N SER A 248 -4.10 18.57 21.86
CA SER A 248 -3.41 19.16 23.04
C SER A 248 -3.57 18.38 24.35
N MET A 249 -4.52 17.44 24.43
CA MET A 249 -4.81 16.62 25.60
C MET A 249 -4.49 15.12 25.40
N TYR A 250 -3.92 14.73 24.27
CA TYR A 250 -3.62 13.34 23.95
C TYR A 250 -2.13 13.13 23.73
N GLN A 251 -1.54 12.23 24.51
CA GLN A 251 -0.09 12.09 24.58
C GLN A 251 0.53 11.23 23.49
N GLU A 252 -0.23 10.43 22.70
CA GLU A 252 0.12 9.70 21.45
C GLU A 252 -0.62 8.36 21.34
N SER A 253 -0.75 7.78 20.14
CA SER A 253 -1.25 6.40 19.97
C SER A 253 -0.22 5.41 20.52
N MET A 254 -0.57 4.62 21.55
CA MET A 254 0.44 3.92 22.34
C MET A 254 0.74 2.47 21.90
N GLY A 255 1.49 2.29 20.80
CA GLY A 255 2.16 1.02 20.50
C GLY A 255 1.27 0.00 19.79
N MET A 256 0.54 0.47 18.79
CA MET A 256 -0.34 -0.34 17.93
C MET A 256 -0.03 -0.06 16.46
N LEU A 257 -0.08 -1.10 15.62
CA LEU A 257 0.16 -0.99 14.19
C LEU A 257 -1.10 -1.23 13.38
N ASP A 258 -1.29 -0.38 12.37
CA ASP A 258 -2.16 -0.68 11.25
C ASP A 258 -1.32 -1.24 10.10
N ILE A 259 -1.86 -2.28 9.45
CA ILE A 259 -1.21 -2.97 8.36
C ILE A 259 -2.15 -3.00 7.17
N GLN A 260 -1.70 -2.49 6.04
CA GLN A 260 -2.39 -2.61 4.77
C GLN A 260 -1.53 -3.47 3.82
N LEU A 261 -2.13 -4.52 3.28
CA LEU A 261 -1.50 -5.48 2.38
C LEU A 261 -2.02 -5.28 0.97
N SER A 262 -1.15 -5.43 -0.03
CA SER A 262 -1.54 -5.48 -1.44
C SER A 262 -1.00 -6.75 -2.10
N VAL A 263 -1.91 -7.56 -2.66
CA VAL A 263 -1.58 -8.81 -3.37
C VAL A 263 -1.88 -8.64 -4.85
N PRO A 264 -0.89 -8.85 -5.74
CA PRO A 264 -1.10 -8.67 -7.17
C PRO A 264 -1.96 -9.80 -7.77
N PRO A 265 -2.67 -9.54 -8.88
CA PRO A 265 -3.60 -10.53 -9.48
C PRO A 265 -2.94 -11.79 -10.04
N GLN A 266 -1.61 -11.78 -10.23
CA GLN A 266 -0.83 -12.96 -10.65
C GLN A 266 -0.95 -14.17 -9.71
N TYR A 267 -1.36 -13.94 -8.46
CA TYR A 267 -1.62 -15.00 -7.48
C TYR A 267 -3.05 -15.56 -7.55
N GLY A 268 -3.86 -15.12 -8.51
CA GLY A 268 -5.25 -15.55 -8.67
C GLY A 268 -6.26 -14.80 -7.79
N VAL A 269 -5.81 -13.82 -7.00
CA VAL A 269 -6.69 -12.96 -6.20
C VAL A 269 -7.21 -11.83 -7.08
N ARG A 270 -8.53 -11.69 -7.19
CA ARG A 270 -9.13 -10.62 -7.97
C ARG A 270 -9.19 -9.31 -7.15
N PRO A 271 -9.07 -8.13 -7.78
CA PRO A 271 -9.09 -6.85 -7.07
C PRO A 271 -10.44 -6.57 -6.39
N ASP A 272 -11.52 -7.10 -6.97
CA ASP A 272 -12.87 -6.99 -6.42
C ASP A 272 -13.19 -8.03 -5.34
N GLY A 273 -12.25 -8.91 -5.01
CA GLY A 273 -12.41 -9.97 -4.00
C GLY A 273 -13.36 -11.10 -4.40
N ASP A 274 -13.82 -11.14 -5.65
CA ASP A 274 -14.77 -12.13 -6.13
C ASP A 274 -14.09 -13.49 -6.39
N LYS A 275 -14.59 -14.53 -5.71
CA LYS A 275 -14.10 -15.92 -5.80
C LYS A 275 -14.82 -16.76 -6.85
N THR A 276 -15.73 -16.20 -7.66
CA THR A 276 -16.49 -16.98 -8.65
C THR A 276 -15.58 -17.72 -9.64
N ARG A 277 -15.77 -19.05 -9.71
CA ARG A 277 -15.00 -19.98 -10.57
C ARG A 277 -13.50 -20.02 -10.27
N GLU A 278 -13.04 -19.51 -9.13
CA GLU A 278 -11.61 -19.45 -8.80
C GLU A 278 -10.96 -20.84 -8.80
N GLN A 279 -11.63 -21.87 -8.26
CA GLN A 279 -11.13 -23.25 -8.29
C GLN A 279 -10.84 -23.74 -9.72
N GLN A 280 -11.70 -23.40 -10.69
CA GLN A 280 -11.49 -23.75 -12.10
C GLN A 280 -10.27 -23.02 -12.68
N TYR A 281 -10.14 -21.72 -12.39
CA TYR A 281 -9.02 -20.91 -12.86
C TYR A 281 -7.68 -21.35 -12.24
N ARG A 282 -7.67 -21.70 -10.95
CA ARG A 282 -6.49 -22.23 -10.27
C ARG A 282 -6.00 -23.52 -10.92
N LEU A 283 -6.91 -24.44 -11.25
CA LEU A 283 -6.56 -25.68 -11.95
C LEU A 283 -6.08 -25.43 -13.38
N LEU A 284 -6.70 -24.49 -14.11
CA LEU A 284 -6.34 -24.20 -15.50
C LEU A 284 -4.98 -23.51 -15.63
N TYR A 285 -4.68 -22.57 -14.73
CA TYR A 285 -3.49 -21.72 -14.79
C TYR A 285 -2.41 -22.10 -13.77
N ASN A 286 -2.61 -23.18 -13.01
CA ASN A 286 -1.71 -23.65 -11.95
C ASN A 286 -1.34 -22.53 -10.95
N LEU A 287 -2.35 -21.79 -10.50
CA LEU A 287 -2.16 -20.66 -9.58
C LEU A 287 -2.01 -21.16 -8.13
N PRO A 288 -1.12 -20.54 -7.33
CA PRO A 288 -0.92 -20.93 -5.94
C PRO A 288 -2.17 -20.69 -5.10
N ARG A 289 -2.27 -21.42 -3.98
CA ARG A 289 -3.33 -21.20 -3.00
C ARG A 289 -2.90 -20.10 -2.03
N VAL A 290 -3.52 -18.94 -2.12
CA VAL A 290 -3.33 -17.85 -1.15
C VAL A 290 -4.19 -18.12 0.10
N SER A 291 -3.62 -18.01 1.29
CA SER A 291 -4.33 -18.22 2.57
C SER A 291 -3.70 -17.39 3.70
N GLY A 292 -4.40 -17.22 4.82
CA GLY A 292 -3.93 -16.48 6.00
C GLY A 292 -5.04 -15.63 6.62
N LEU A 293 -4.73 -14.81 7.63
CA LEU A 293 -5.72 -13.88 8.20
C LEU A 293 -6.31 -12.91 7.18
N MET A 294 -5.53 -12.51 6.18
CA MET A 294 -5.99 -11.65 5.08
C MET A 294 -6.83 -12.39 4.03
N ARG A 295 -6.96 -13.71 4.14
CA ARG A 295 -7.75 -14.60 3.28
C ARG A 295 -8.13 -15.88 4.05
N PRO A 296 -9.00 -15.79 5.07
CA PRO A 296 -9.20 -16.88 6.02
C PRO A 296 -10.04 -18.03 5.46
N PHE A 297 -10.95 -17.73 4.53
CA PHE A 297 -11.88 -18.70 3.94
C PHE A 297 -11.73 -18.77 2.41
N PRO A 298 -10.61 -19.30 1.88
CA PRO A 298 -10.36 -19.30 0.44
C PRO A 298 -11.34 -20.18 -0.37
N GLU A 299 -12.01 -21.15 0.27
CA GLU A 299 -12.97 -22.05 -0.40
C GLU A 299 -14.44 -21.63 -0.20
N GLN A 300 -14.70 -20.62 0.64
CA GLN A 300 -16.05 -20.10 0.85
C GLN A 300 -16.32 -18.94 -0.12
N THR A 301 -17.59 -18.62 -0.34
CA THR A 301 -17.98 -17.43 -1.10
C THR A 301 -17.51 -16.17 -0.38
N SER A 302 -16.96 -15.21 -1.13
CA SER A 302 -16.53 -13.91 -0.62
C SER A 302 -17.70 -13.09 -0.08
N GLY A 303 -17.44 -12.30 0.97
CA GLY A 303 -18.33 -11.25 1.44
C GLY A 303 -18.67 -10.22 0.36
N ALA A 304 -19.78 -9.50 0.54
CA ALA A 304 -20.15 -8.43 -0.38
C ALA A 304 -19.37 -7.15 -0.05
N LEU A 305 -18.85 -6.49 -1.08
CA LEU A 305 -18.07 -5.25 -0.94
C LEU A 305 -18.83 -4.17 -0.13
N ASN A 306 -20.13 -4.02 -0.38
CA ASN A 306 -20.97 -2.95 0.18
C ASN A 306 -21.59 -3.26 1.56
N LEU A 307 -21.42 -4.48 2.09
CA LEU A 307 -21.98 -4.82 3.41
C LEU A 307 -21.02 -4.39 4.52
N GLY A 308 -21.51 -3.66 5.52
CA GLY A 308 -20.73 -3.29 6.69
C GLY A 308 -20.45 -4.49 7.61
N LEU A 309 -19.60 -4.27 8.62
CA LEU A 309 -19.34 -5.24 9.68
C LEU A 309 -20.53 -5.26 10.65
N THR A 310 -20.96 -6.45 11.09
CA THR A 310 -22.07 -6.60 12.03
C THR A 310 -21.59 -7.11 13.39
N LEU A 311 -22.43 -6.98 14.43
CA LEU A 311 -22.13 -7.50 15.77
C LEU A 311 -21.85 -9.02 15.80
N ASN A 312 -22.40 -9.79 14.86
CA ASN A 312 -22.16 -11.22 14.77
C ASN A 312 -20.75 -11.55 14.24
N ASP A 313 -20.10 -10.60 13.57
CA ASP A 313 -18.76 -10.75 13.00
C ASP A 313 -17.66 -10.44 14.03
N VAL A 314 -18.05 -9.97 15.23
CA VAL A 314 -17.15 -9.67 16.33
C VAL A 314 -16.84 -10.93 17.14
N ASN A 315 -15.61 -11.41 17.03
CA ASN A 315 -15.13 -12.62 17.71
C ASN A 315 -16.06 -13.82 17.57
N SER A 316 -16.65 -13.99 16.38
CA SER A 316 -17.59 -15.08 16.13
C SER A 316 -16.93 -16.44 16.42
N ALA A 317 -17.59 -17.30 17.19
CA ALA A 317 -16.98 -18.54 17.66
C ALA A 317 -16.55 -19.46 16.49
N SER A 318 -17.32 -19.48 15.41
CA SER A 318 -17.03 -20.25 14.20
C SER A 318 -15.79 -19.72 13.46
N TYR A 319 -15.72 -18.41 13.17
CA TYR A 319 -14.58 -17.84 12.45
C TYR A 319 -13.32 -17.89 13.31
N ARG A 320 -13.44 -17.54 14.59
CA ARG A 320 -12.34 -17.56 15.55
C ARG A 320 -11.70 -18.94 15.65
N GLN A 321 -12.47 -20.00 15.86
CA GLN A 321 -11.91 -21.36 15.98
C GLN A 321 -11.24 -21.82 14.68
N GLN A 322 -11.82 -21.50 13.52
CA GLN A 322 -11.22 -21.83 12.23
C GLN A 322 -9.90 -21.09 12.01
N ILE A 323 -9.86 -19.79 12.35
CA ILE A 323 -8.65 -18.97 12.24
C ILE A 323 -7.54 -19.48 13.17
N ILE A 324 -7.86 -19.73 14.44
CA ILE A 324 -6.91 -20.26 15.42
C ILE A 324 -6.35 -21.60 14.91
N ASN A 325 -7.22 -22.53 14.54
CA ASN A 325 -6.78 -23.85 14.11
C ASN A 325 -5.93 -23.80 12.83
N ASN A 326 -6.24 -22.91 11.87
CA ASN A 326 -5.60 -22.88 10.54
C ASN A 326 -4.42 -21.91 10.40
N PHE A 327 -4.29 -20.90 11.25
CA PHE A 327 -3.34 -19.81 11.02
C PHE A 327 -2.52 -19.43 12.26
N GLN A 328 -2.84 -19.93 13.45
CA GLN A 328 -2.01 -19.69 14.63
C GLN A 328 -0.71 -20.50 14.52
N VAL A 329 0.41 -19.82 14.75
CA VAL A 329 1.72 -20.47 14.79
C VAL A 329 1.85 -21.29 16.08
N LEU A 330 2.31 -22.53 15.96
CA LEU A 330 2.45 -23.46 17.08
C LEU A 330 3.35 -22.88 18.18
N GLY A 331 2.90 -23.00 19.43
CA GLY A 331 3.64 -22.48 20.59
C GLY A 331 3.57 -20.96 20.77
N SER A 332 2.72 -20.26 20.00
CA SER A 332 2.42 -18.84 20.20
C SER A 332 1.03 -18.65 20.83
N GLY A 333 0.90 -17.71 21.77
CA GLY A 333 -0.36 -17.37 22.45
C GLY A 333 -0.48 -17.89 23.90
N GLU A 334 -1.47 -17.39 24.64
CA GLU A 334 -1.72 -17.76 26.05
C GLU A 334 -2.49 -19.09 26.20
N SER A 335 -3.22 -19.51 25.16
CA SER A 335 -3.97 -20.76 25.18
C SER A 335 -3.08 -21.91 24.68
N THR A 336 -2.59 -22.74 25.60
CA THR A 336 -1.95 -24.04 25.32
C THR A 336 -2.99 -25.07 24.83
N ALA A 337 -3.89 -24.69 23.93
CA ALA A 337 -4.74 -25.66 23.25
C ALA A 337 -3.85 -26.44 22.29
N GLN A 338 -3.84 -27.77 22.43
CA GLN A 338 -3.22 -28.64 21.44
C GLN A 338 -3.91 -28.39 20.10
N ILE A 339 -3.23 -27.65 19.21
CA ILE A 339 -3.71 -27.37 17.86
C ILE A 339 -3.81 -28.73 17.14
N ASN A 340 -5.04 -29.19 16.90
CA ASN A 340 -5.28 -30.33 16.04
C ASN A 340 -4.95 -29.90 14.61
N THR A 341 -3.81 -30.36 14.08
CA THR A 341 -3.26 -30.04 12.76
C THR A 341 -4.06 -30.65 11.58
N ALA A 342 -5.32 -31.03 11.80
CA ALA A 342 -6.15 -31.78 10.84
C ALA A 342 -6.92 -30.88 9.85
N GLY A 343 -6.35 -29.74 9.44
CA GLY A 343 -6.94 -28.84 8.45
C GLY A 343 -6.21 -28.90 7.10
N VAL A 344 -6.95 -29.07 5.99
CA VAL A 344 -6.40 -29.05 4.61
C VAL A 344 -5.69 -27.72 4.29
N LEU A 345 -5.97 -26.65 5.04
CA LEU A 345 -5.33 -25.34 4.91
C LEU A 345 -3.95 -25.25 5.59
N ASN A 346 -3.67 -26.12 6.57
CA ASN A 346 -2.44 -26.13 7.34
C ASN A 346 -1.33 -27.01 6.73
N GLN A 347 -1.65 -27.93 5.83
CA GLN A 347 -0.73 -29.00 5.41
C GLN A 347 0.56 -28.49 4.74
N GLU A 348 0.51 -27.32 4.11
CA GLU A 348 1.66 -26.72 3.41
C GLU A 348 2.19 -25.47 4.11
N MET A 349 1.61 -25.05 5.24
CA MET A 349 1.97 -23.79 5.89
C MET A 349 3.12 -24.01 6.88
N PRO A 350 4.23 -23.24 6.77
CA PRO A 350 5.34 -23.35 7.71
C PRO A 350 4.90 -23.06 9.15
N SER A 351 5.30 -23.94 10.08
CA SER A 351 4.99 -23.84 11.50
C SER A 351 5.99 -23.00 12.30
N ASP A 352 7.06 -22.52 11.66
CA ASP A 352 8.09 -21.74 12.34
C ASP A 352 7.61 -20.33 12.68
N ASN A 353 7.87 -19.90 13.91
CA ASN A 353 7.64 -18.53 14.33
C ASN A 353 8.77 -17.62 13.84
N MET A 354 8.47 -16.73 12.90
CA MET A 354 9.45 -15.84 12.29
C MET A 354 10.03 -14.81 13.27
N PHE A 355 9.35 -14.49 14.38
CA PHE A 355 9.84 -13.55 15.39
C PHE A 355 10.91 -14.15 16.32
N THR A 356 10.91 -15.47 16.50
CA THR A 356 11.85 -16.16 17.40
C THR A 356 12.90 -16.98 16.65
N THR A 357 12.60 -17.37 15.42
CA THR A 357 13.55 -18.10 14.55
C THR A 357 14.39 -17.13 13.72
N SER A 358 15.59 -17.57 13.35
CA SER A 358 16.49 -16.84 12.46
C SER A 358 17.02 -17.77 11.37
N THR A 359 17.27 -17.22 10.17
CA THR A 359 17.99 -17.94 9.12
C THR A 359 19.42 -18.20 9.57
N GLU A 360 20.11 -19.18 8.98
CA GLU A 360 21.49 -19.49 9.39
C GLU A 360 22.46 -18.32 9.20
N GLU A 361 22.26 -17.52 8.15
CA GLU A 361 23.05 -16.32 7.87
C GLU A 361 22.82 -15.22 8.93
N ASP A 362 21.59 -15.12 9.46
CA ASP A 362 21.20 -14.07 10.40
C ASP A 362 21.45 -14.42 11.87
N LYS A 363 21.68 -15.70 12.20
CA LYS A 363 21.93 -16.17 13.59
C LYS A 363 23.11 -15.47 14.26
N GLN A 364 24.11 -15.04 13.48
CA GLN A 364 25.26 -14.30 14.02
C GLN A 364 24.86 -12.96 14.67
N PHE A 365 23.71 -12.40 14.29
CA PHE A 365 23.21 -11.13 14.83
C PHE A 365 22.23 -11.32 16.00
N ASP A 366 21.89 -12.55 16.38
CA ASP A 366 20.98 -12.81 17.51
C ASP A 366 21.60 -12.47 18.89
N VAL A 367 22.92 -12.23 18.93
CA VAL A 367 23.64 -11.79 20.15
C VAL A 367 23.31 -10.35 20.54
N PHE A 368 22.83 -9.55 19.58
CA PHE A 368 22.56 -8.14 19.79
C PHE A 368 21.26 -7.94 20.60
N PRO A 369 21.19 -6.93 21.48
CA PRO A 369 19.98 -6.60 22.23
C PRO A 369 18.73 -6.39 21.35
N GLU A 370 18.93 -6.00 20.09
CA GLU A 370 17.91 -5.83 19.06
C GLU A 370 17.16 -7.14 18.76
N ALA A 371 17.81 -8.30 18.88
CA ALA A 371 17.15 -9.59 18.74
C ALA A 371 16.11 -9.82 19.84
N ASN A 372 16.35 -9.29 21.05
CA ASN A 372 15.38 -9.35 22.15
C ASN A 372 14.16 -8.47 21.91
N SER A 373 14.27 -7.34 21.20
CA SER A 373 13.10 -6.53 20.83
C SER A 373 12.21 -7.23 19.80
N ARG A 374 12.80 -8.04 18.91
CA ARG A 374 12.05 -8.87 17.96
C ARG A 374 11.37 -10.05 18.68
N ALA A 375 12.11 -10.80 19.49
CA ALA A 375 11.63 -12.06 20.05
C ALA A 375 10.67 -11.92 21.24
N ASN A 376 10.87 -10.90 22.09
CA ASN A 376 10.03 -10.72 23.28
C ASN A 376 8.77 -9.90 22.98
N PRO A 377 7.69 -10.11 23.77
CA PRO A 377 6.50 -9.29 23.66
C PRO A 377 6.78 -7.83 24.02
N VAL A 378 6.01 -6.93 23.39
CA VAL A 378 6.02 -5.48 23.67
C VAL A 378 5.33 -5.22 25.00
N PHE A 379 4.13 -5.78 25.18
CA PHE A 379 3.30 -5.66 26.38
C PHE A 379 3.47 -6.89 27.26
N LYS A 380 4.65 -7.04 27.87
CA LYS A 380 4.91 -8.11 28.82
C LYS A 380 4.18 -7.83 30.15
N THR A 381 3.21 -8.67 30.48
CA THR A 381 2.46 -8.62 31.74
C THR A 381 3.20 -9.38 32.85
N ALA A 382 2.82 -9.12 34.11
CA ALA A 382 3.27 -9.94 35.22
C ALA A 382 2.52 -11.30 35.24
N PRO A 383 3.13 -12.39 35.74
CA PRO A 383 2.52 -13.73 35.73
C PRO A 383 1.15 -13.83 36.43
N ILE A 384 0.85 -12.91 37.35
CA ILE A 384 -0.46 -12.84 38.02
C ILE A 384 -1.60 -12.55 37.03
N TYR A 385 -1.31 -11.87 35.92
CA TYR A 385 -2.29 -11.49 34.90
C TYR A 385 -2.42 -12.52 33.77
N GLU A 386 -1.71 -13.64 33.85
CA GLU A 386 -1.80 -14.75 32.89
C GLU A 386 -2.77 -15.85 33.37
N THR A 387 -3.21 -15.79 34.63
CA THR A 387 -4.01 -16.87 35.26
C THR A 387 -5.25 -16.36 35.98
N GLY A 388 -6.19 -17.28 36.25
CA GLY A 388 -7.40 -16.98 37.02
C GLY A 388 -8.32 -15.94 36.34
N PRO A 389 -8.81 -14.91 37.08
CA PRO A 389 -9.77 -13.94 36.56
C PRO A 389 -9.18 -13.00 35.50
N PHE A 390 -7.85 -12.93 35.37
CA PHE A 390 -7.16 -12.07 34.41
C PHE A 390 -6.80 -12.79 33.11
N ARG A 391 -7.17 -14.07 32.98
CA ARG A 391 -7.02 -14.83 31.73
C ARG A 391 -7.73 -14.08 30.60
N PHE A 392 -7.11 -14.03 29.43
CA PHE A 392 -7.73 -13.45 28.26
C PHE A 392 -9.05 -14.15 27.90
N VAL A 393 -10.12 -13.35 27.78
CA VAL A 393 -11.43 -13.79 27.29
C VAL A 393 -11.86 -12.87 26.14
N PRO A 394 -12.01 -13.40 24.92
CA PRO A 394 -12.50 -12.58 23.80
C PRO A 394 -13.93 -12.13 24.07
N GLN A 395 -14.20 -10.84 23.83
CA GLN A 395 -15.56 -10.31 23.94
C GLN A 395 -16.25 -10.42 22.59
N THR A 396 -17.41 -11.08 22.56
CA THR A 396 -18.27 -11.12 21.38
C THR A 396 -19.10 -9.83 21.27
N GLY A 397 -19.70 -9.57 20.10
CA GLY A 397 -20.56 -8.39 19.94
C GLY A 397 -21.72 -8.35 20.95
N ALA A 398 -22.27 -9.51 21.32
CA ALA A 398 -23.31 -9.61 22.35
C ALA A 398 -22.78 -9.23 23.74
N ASP A 399 -21.55 -9.66 24.08
CA ASP A 399 -20.91 -9.33 25.36
C ASP A 399 -20.66 -7.83 25.47
N ILE A 400 -20.20 -7.19 24.38
CA ILE A 400 -19.97 -5.74 24.33
C ILE A 400 -21.27 -4.96 24.60
N LEU A 401 -22.36 -5.33 23.93
CA LEU A 401 -23.67 -4.70 24.18
C LEU A 401 -24.17 -4.96 25.59
N GLN A 402 -23.95 -6.16 26.14
CA GLN A 402 -24.32 -6.48 27.50
C GLN A 402 -23.54 -5.64 28.52
N ILE A 403 -22.22 -5.50 28.34
CA ILE A 403 -21.36 -4.66 29.18
C ILE A 403 -21.85 -3.22 29.13
N LEU A 404 -22.06 -2.65 27.94
CA LEU A 404 -22.50 -1.27 27.77
C LEU A 404 -23.86 -0.99 28.43
N ASN A 405 -24.85 -1.87 28.21
CA ASN A 405 -26.16 -1.71 28.84
C ASN A 405 -26.09 -1.84 30.36
N THR A 406 -25.36 -2.84 30.87
CA THR A 406 -25.18 -3.04 32.31
C THR A 406 -24.51 -1.83 32.96
N CYS A 407 -23.45 -1.31 32.35
CA CYS A 407 -22.72 -0.16 32.86
C CYS A 407 -23.54 1.13 32.81
N ARG A 408 -24.31 1.34 31.74
CA ARG A 408 -25.25 2.47 31.64
C ARG A 408 -26.32 2.40 32.72
N ASP A 409 -26.90 1.22 32.95
CA ASP A 409 -27.95 1.04 33.94
C ASP A 409 -27.41 1.24 35.37
N LEU A 410 -26.17 0.81 35.65
CA LEU A 410 -25.47 1.09 36.91
C LEU A 410 -25.21 2.59 37.14
N GLN A 411 -24.91 3.35 36.09
CA GLN A 411 -24.73 4.81 36.18
C GLN A 411 -26.07 5.54 36.40
N ASN A 412 -27.11 5.16 35.66
CA ASN A 412 -28.41 5.84 35.70
C ASN A 412 -29.25 5.48 36.93
N ASN A 413 -29.21 4.22 37.35
CA ASN A 413 -29.97 3.72 38.48
C ASN A 413 -29.01 3.47 39.65
N GLN A 414 -28.44 4.54 40.23
CA GLN A 414 -27.73 4.40 41.50
C GLN A 414 -28.70 3.78 42.52
N PRO A 415 -28.47 2.53 42.95
CA PRO A 415 -29.46 1.81 43.69
C PRO A 415 -29.50 2.30 45.14
N THR A 416 -30.41 3.22 45.43
CA THR A 416 -30.62 3.79 46.78
C THR A 416 -31.23 2.81 47.78
N ASN A 417 -31.67 1.61 47.34
CA ASN A 417 -32.37 0.59 48.13
C ASN A 417 -31.83 -0.84 47.95
N LEU A 418 -30.54 -1.03 47.63
CA LEU A 418 -29.96 -2.38 47.59
C LEU A 418 -29.51 -2.86 48.98
N GLN A 419 -29.57 -4.18 49.20
CA GLN A 419 -28.89 -4.82 50.32
C GLN A 419 -27.39 -4.48 50.28
N PRO A 420 -26.73 -4.24 51.42
CA PRO A 420 -25.35 -3.75 51.47
C PRO A 420 -24.35 -4.64 50.70
N TYR A 421 -24.58 -5.96 50.67
CA TYR A 421 -23.76 -6.89 49.89
C TYR A 421 -23.91 -6.73 48.36
N GLN A 422 -25.12 -6.43 47.89
CA GLN A 422 -25.39 -6.21 46.46
C GLN A 422 -24.79 -4.90 45.98
N ALA A 423 -24.81 -3.85 46.82
CA ALA A 423 -24.21 -2.56 46.52
C ALA A 423 -22.67 -2.61 46.39
N ILE A 424 -22.01 -3.42 47.22
CA ILE A 424 -20.54 -3.59 47.13
C ILE A 424 -20.16 -4.35 45.85
N THR A 425 -20.90 -5.42 45.54
CA THR A 425 -20.66 -6.24 44.33
C THR A 425 -20.86 -5.42 43.05
N SER A 426 -21.92 -4.61 42.97
CA SER A 426 -22.19 -3.77 41.80
C SER A 426 -21.15 -2.66 41.63
N LEU A 427 -20.68 -2.05 42.72
CA LEU A 427 -19.61 -1.06 42.68
C LEU A 427 -18.28 -1.67 42.22
N GLN A 428 -17.93 -2.86 42.73
CA GLN A 428 -16.72 -3.57 42.30
C GLN A 428 -16.77 -3.95 40.82
N TYR A 429 -17.92 -4.40 40.33
CA TYR A 429 -18.12 -4.68 38.91
C TYR A 429 -17.93 -3.42 38.06
N GLY A 430 -18.54 -2.30 38.47
CA GLY A 430 -18.43 -1.01 37.77
C GLY A 430 -17.00 -0.50 37.65
N ILE A 431 -16.21 -0.60 38.72
CA ILE A 431 -14.80 -0.14 38.72
C ILE A 431 -13.93 -1.00 37.78
N GLN A 432 -14.18 -2.30 37.70
CA GLN A 432 -13.30 -3.23 36.98
C GLN A 432 -13.65 -3.40 35.50
N HIS A 433 -14.93 -3.36 35.15
CA HIS A 433 -15.41 -3.80 33.82
C HIS A 433 -16.08 -2.69 33.01
N CYS A 434 -16.45 -1.56 33.61
CA CYS A 434 -17.14 -0.51 32.89
C CYS A 434 -16.18 0.48 32.21
N PRO A 435 -16.50 0.90 30.97
CA PRO A 435 -15.89 2.09 30.40
C PRO A 435 -16.32 3.33 31.20
N ASP A 436 -15.59 4.43 31.07
CA ASP A 436 -15.85 5.65 31.85
C ASP A 436 -17.22 6.25 31.51
N ASP A 437 -17.57 6.31 30.21
CA ASP A 437 -18.81 6.92 29.71
C ASP A 437 -19.58 6.01 28.73
N PRO A 438 -20.27 4.94 29.20
CA PRO A 438 -20.98 3.98 28.36
C PRO A 438 -22.12 4.59 27.53
N ALA A 439 -22.80 5.62 28.04
CA ALA A 439 -23.86 6.31 27.29
C ALA A 439 -23.30 7.10 26.11
N GLN A 440 -22.11 7.69 26.28
CA GLN A 440 -21.46 8.45 25.23
C GLN A 440 -20.95 7.55 24.12
N ILE A 441 -20.45 6.35 24.44
CA ILE A 441 -20.01 5.36 23.46
C ILE A 441 -21.13 5.04 22.46
N LEU A 442 -22.34 4.78 22.94
CA LEU A 442 -23.49 4.46 22.09
C LEU A 442 -23.91 5.64 21.21
N ASN A 443 -23.79 6.86 21.73
CA ASN A 443 -24.15 8.08 20.99
C ASN A 443 -23.10 8.44 19.92
N ASP A 444 -21.81 8.29 20.23
CA ASP A 444 -20.71 8.68 19.35
C ASP A 444 -20.52 7.67 18.22
N CYS A 445 -20.53 6.35 18.51
CA CYS A 445 -20.24 5.31 17.52
C CYS A 445 -21.49 4.84 16.73
N GLY A 446 -22.70 4.97 17.30
CA GLY A 446 -23.93 4.49 16.67
C GLY A 446 -23.84 3.02 16.21
N ASP A 447 -24.00 2.79 14.91
CA ASP A 447 -23.94 1.46 14.27
C ASP A 447 -22.53 1.08 13.77
N ASN A 448 -21.52 1.93 13.97
CA ASN A 448 -20.14 1.64 13.56
C ASN A 448 -19.50 0.65 14.55
N ILE A 449 -19.44 -0.62 14.15
CA ILE A 449 -18.96 -1.71 15.01
C ILE A 449 -17.47 -1.59 15.38
N PRO A 450 -16.53 -1.28 14.45
CA PRO A 450 -15.14 -0.97 14.79
C PRO A 450 -15.01 0.11 15.87
N CYS A 451 -15.71 1.24 15.73
CA CYS A 451 -15.71 2.31 16.75
C CYS A 451 -16.22 1.81 18.10
N LEU A 452 -17.37 1.11 18.10
CA LEU A 452 -17.99 0.59 19.33
C LEU A 452 -17.03 -0.34 20.07
N PHE A 453 -16.34 -1.21 19.34
CA PHE A 453 -15.43 -2.20 19.89
C PHE A 453 -14.16 -1.58 20.47
N ASP A 454 -13.51 -0.68 19.71
CA ASP A 454 -12.29 -0.02 20.16
C ASP A 454 -12.56 0.93 21.33
N TYR A 455 -13.66 1.68 21.30
CA TYR A 455 -14.02 2.57 22.40
C TYR A 455 -14.28 1.78 23.69
N THR A 456 -15.05 0.68 23.62
CA THR A 456 -15.38 -0.11 24.81
C THR A 456 -14.16 -0.77 25.44
N LEU A 457 -13.28 -1.37 24.64
CA LEU A 457 -12.16 -2.15 25.17
C LEU A 457 -10.89 -1.33 25.43
N MET A 458 -10.64 -0.27 24.66
CA MET A 458 -9.51 0.63 24.90
C MET A 458 -9.85 1.80 25.81
N ASN A 459 -11.14 2.06 26.04
CA ASN A 459 -11.65 3.19 26.81
C ASN A 459 -11.05 4.54 26.34
N SER A 460 -11.10 4.78 25.03
CA SER A 460 -10.60 6.02 24.44
C SER A 460 -11.50 6.45 23.29
N LYS A 461 -12.15 7.61 23.46
CA LYS A 461 -12.98 8.22 22.41
C LYS A 461 -12.17 8.48 21.15
N ILE A 462 -10.99 9.05 21.32
CA ILE A 462 -10.16 9.52 20.22
C ILE A 462 -9.73 8.34 19.33
N LEU A 463 -9.28 7.22 19.94
CA LEU A 463 -8.89 6.04 19.17
C LEU A 463 -10.07 5.47 18.38
N ALA A 464 -11.26 5.47 18.97
CA ALA A 464 -12.46 4.96 18.33
C ALA A 464 -12.94 5.82 17.14
N GLN A 465 -12.89 7.15 17.28
CA GLN A 465 -13.26 8.06 16.19
C GLN A 465 -12.30 7.98 15.01
N GLU A 466 -11.00 7.88 15.30
CA GLU A 466 -10.00 7.71 14.24
C GLU A 466 -10.11 6.33 13.57
N GLU A 467 -10.49 5.27 14.29
CA GLU A 467 -10.80 3.97 13.65
C GLU A 467 -11.99 4.06 12.70
N GLU A 468 -13.03 4.78 13.09
CA GLU A 468 -14.17 5.03 12.23
C GLU A 468 -13.77 5.77 10.95
N ASP A 469 -13.00 6.86 11.07
CA ASP A 469 -12.55 7.65 9.94
C ASP A 469 -11.64 6.83 9.00
N GLU A 470 -10.73 6.05 9.56
CA GLU A 470 -9.80 5.19 8.81
C GLU A 470 -10.53 4.04 8.10
N TRP A 471 -11.47 3.38 8.77
CA TRP A 471 -12.30 2.33 8.17
C TRP A 471 -13.13 2.85 6.99
N ASN A 472 -13.75 4.02 7.15
CA ASN A 472 -14.53 4.66 6.10
C ASN A 472 -13.66 5.14 4.95
N THR A 473 -12.48 5.70 5.25
CA THR A 473 -11.51 6.14 4.24
C THR A 473 -11.04 4.96 3.40
N PHE A 474 -10.64 3.86 4.03
CA PHE A 474 -10.21 2.65 3.31
C PHE A 474 -11.32 2.06 2.43
N LEU A 475 -12.57 2.04 2.91
CA LEU A 475 -13.73 1.61 2.11
C LEU A 475 -13.90 2.42 0.83
N VAL A 476 -13.78 3.74 0.92
CA VAL A 476 -13.87 4.66 -0.23
C VAL A 476 -12.68 4.46 -1.16
N GLU A 477 -11.45 4.48 -0.65
CA GLU A 477 -10.23 4.29 -1.43
C GLU A 477 -10.22 2.95 -2.18
N ARG A 478 -10.61 1.87 -1.51
CA ARG A 478 -10.73 0.54 -2.12
C ARG A 478 -11.80 0.54 -3.21
N THR A 479 -12.96 1.15 -2.95
CA THR A 479 -14.05 1.23 -3.94
C THR A 479 -13.61 2.00 -5.18
N ASP A 480 -12.87 3.09 -5.02
CA ASP A 480 -12.37 3.88 -6.14
C ASP A 480 -11.25 3.16 -6.90
N ALA A 481 -10.37 2.43 -6.20
CA ALA A 481 -9.38 1.56 -6.81
C ALA A 481 -10.03 0.44 -7.65
N ILE A 482 -11.15 -0.13 -7.17
CA ILE A 482 -11.91 -1.18 -7.88
C ILE A 482 -12.82 -0.60 -8.98
N ARG A 483 -13.34 0.64 -8.85
CA ARG A 483 -14.21 1.26 -9.86
C ARG A 483 -13.52 1.44 -11.20
N GLN A 484 -12.20 1.59 -11.18
CA GLN A 484 -11.37 1.57 -12.39
C GLN A 484 -11.36 0.18 -13.07
N CYS A 485 -11.80 -0.88 -12.38
CA CYS A 485 -12.01 -2.25 -12.87
C CYS A 485 -13.50 -2.61 -13.11
N ARG A 486 -14.36 -1.66 -13.52
CA ARG A 486 -15.80 -1.98 -13.65
C ARG A 486 -16.17 -2.63 -14.98
N LEU A 487 -16.92 -3.74 -14.87
CA LEU A 487 -17.58 -4.53 -15.92
C LEU A 487 -18.06 -3.72 -17.13
N ILE A 488 -17.45 -3.95 -18.30
CA ILE A 488 -18.15 -3.82 -19.58
C ILE A 488 -18.82 -5.16 -19.85
N ILE A 489 -20.14 -5.22 -19.72
CA ILE A 489 -20.94 -6.35 -20.20
C ILE A 489 -20.98 -6.24 -21.73
N ASN A 490 -20.07 -6.91 -22.42
CA ASN A 490 -20.24 -7.19 -23.85
C ASN A 490 -20.91 -8.57 -23.97
N GLU A 491 -22.13 -8.59 -24.52
CA GLU A 491 -23.04 -9.75 -24.62
C GLU A 491 -22.50 -11.01 -25.31
N LEU A 492 -21.23 -11.07 -25.75
CA LEU A 492 -20.75 -12.22 -26.50
C LEU A 492 -19.39 -12.79 -26.11
N HIS A 493 -18.60 -12.17 -25.23
CA HIS A 493 -17.31 -12.73 -24.77
C HIS A 493 -17.14 -12.50 -23.27
N LEU A 494 -17.00 -13.60 -22.52
CA LEU A 494 -16.86 -13.65 -21.06
C LEU A 494 -15.45 -13.25 -20.59
N ASN A 495 -14.90 -12.16 -21.12
CA ASN A 495 -13.64 -11.59 -20.66
C ASN A 495 -13.95 -10.33 -19.87
N LYS A 496 -13.96 -10.43 -18.54
CA LYS A 496 -14.01 -9.30 -17.61
C LYS A 496 -12.68 -8.55 -17.75
N VAL A 497 -12.61 -7.64 -18.71
CA VAL A 497 -11.46 -6.76 -18.91
C VAL A 497 -11.65 -5.60 -17.92
N CYS A 498 -10.74 -5.48 -16.96
CA CYS A 498 -10.62 -4.27 -16.17
C CYS A 498 -10.30 -3.15 -17.15
N SER A 499 -11.09 -2.07 -17.20
CA SER A 499 -10.79 -0.95 -18.08
C SER A 499 -9.50 -0.30 -17.58
N ASP A 500 -8.38 -0.59 -18.23
CA ASP A 500 -7.10 -0.01 -17.86
C ASP A 500 -7.25 1.50 -17.79
N ASN A 501 -7.04 2.11 -16.62
CA ASN A 501 -7.08 3.56 -16.40
C ASN A 501 -5.93 4.29 -17.12
N SER A 502 -5.31 3.63 -18.09
CA SER A 502 -4.14 4.06 -18.82
C SER A 502 -4.49 4.42 -20.26
N CYS A 503 -4.04 5.60 -20.70
CA CYS A 503 -4.00 6.00 -22.09
C CYS A 503 -2.89 5.32 -22.90
N GLY A 504 -2.03 4.55 -22.23
CA GLY A 504 -0.92 3.86 -22.86
C GLY A 504 0.26 4.73 -23.24
N ALA A 505 1.29 4.10 -23.80
CA ALA A 505 2.49 4.78 -24.23
C ALA A 505 2.17 5.88 -25.25
N ILE A 506 2.73 7.07 -25.05
CA ILE A 506 2.68 8.13 -26.04
C ILE A 506 3.62 7.75 -27.19
N ASN A 507 3.05 7.27 -28.29
CA ASN A 507 3.79 6.89 -29.50
C ASN A 507 4.17 8.13 -30.31
N ILE A 508 5.15 8.89 -29.82
CA ILE A 508 5.76 10.01 -30.53
C ILE A 508 7.18 9.62 -30.93
N GLU A 509 7.60 9.97 -32.15
CA GLU A 509 9.03 9.92 -32.48
C GLU A 509 9.72 11.02 -31.69
N TYR A 510 10.77 10.68 -30.94
CA TYR A 510 11.51 11.63 -30.12
C TYR A 510 12.65 12.27 -30.94
N PRO A 511 12.44 13.43 -31.58
CA PRO A 511 13.50 14.10 -32.31
C PRO A 511 14.58 14.61 -31.36
N GLU A 512 15.78 14.82 -31.90
CA GLU A 512 16.88 15.40 -31.15
C GLU A 512 16.46 16.75 -30.53
N TYR A 513 16.98 17.05 -29.34
CA TYR A 513 16.73 18.31 -28.58
C TYR A 513 15.34 18.46 -27.97
N MET A 514 14.52 17.42 -27.95
CA MET A 514 13.25 17.37 -27.22
C MET A 514 13.43 16.83 -25.79
N MET A 515 12.66 17.36 -24.85
CA MET A 515 12.58 16.97 -23.45
C MET A 515 11.13 16.69 -23.08
N LYS A 516 10.88 15.73 -22.17
CA LYS A 516 9.57 15.51 -21.54
C LYS A 516 9.59 16.06 -20.12
N THR A 517 8.48 16.64 -19.71
CA THR A 517 8.18 17.08 -18.35
C THR A 517 6.87 16.42 -17.89
N PRO A 518 6.87 15.64 -16.79
CA PRO A 518 8.03 15.26 -15.96
C PRO A 518 8.94 14.27 -16.70
N ALA A 519 10.26 14.43 -16.56
CA ALA A 519 11.23 13.57 -17.22
C ALA A 519 11.20 12.11 -16.71
N LEU A 520 10.76 11.90 -15.47
CA LEU A 520 10.81 10.59 -14.79
C LEU A 520 9.43 9.96 -14.57
N ALA A 521 8.34 10.64 -14.94
CA ALA A 521 7.00 10.10 -14.74
C ALA A 521 6.65 9.13 -15.87
N SER A 522 6.34 7.88 -15.50
CA SER A 522 5.66 6.89 -16.35
C SER A 522 4.16 7.19 -16.50
N GLY A 523 3.77 8.47 -16.34
CA GLY A 523 2.38 8.91 -16.20
C GLY A 523 1.59 8.72 -17.48
N TYR A 524 1.00 7.53 -17.62
CA TYR A 524 0.04 7.20 -18.67
C TYR A 524 -1.38 7.05 -18.11
N LEU A 525 -1.61 7.39 -16.83
CA LEU A 525 -2.88 7.18 -16.16
C LEU A 525 -3.82 8.37 -16.36
N GLN A 526 -5.12 8.14 -16.17
CA GLN A 526 -6.14 9.18 -16.25
C GLN A 526 -5.78 10.40 -15.38
N GLY A 527 -5.78 11.59 -15.99
CA GLY A 527 -5.44 12.84 -15.30
C GLY A 527 -3.98 13.24 -15.44
N ASP A 528 -3.10 12.33 -15.88
CA ASP A 528 -1.70 12.67 -16.15
C ASP A 528 -1.60 13.62 -17.35
N VAL A 529 -0.65 14.56 -17.22
CA VAL A 529 -0.29 15.51 -18.25
C VAL A 529 1.18 15.33 -18.57
N ALA A 530 1.47 14.98 -19.83
CA ALA A 530 2.81 14.90 -20.36
C ALA A 530 3.07 16.15 -21.22
N ARG A 531 4.04 16.96 -20.82
CA ARG A 531 4.46 18.12 -21.59
C ARG A 531 5.78 17.83 -22.30
N PHE A 532 5.88 18.16 -23.57
CA PHE A 532 7.11 18.13 -24.34
C PHE A 532 7.64 19.56 -24.47
N ASP A 533 8.92 19.76 -24.22
CA ASP A 533 9.60 21.04 -24.41
C ASP A 533 10.86 20.82 -25.24
N CYS A 534 11.42 21.87 -25.81
CA CYS A 534 12.69 21.82 -26.52
C CYS A 534 13.81 22.43 -25.69
N TYR A 535 15.06 22.07 -26.00
CA TYR A 535 16.25 22.72 -25.44
C TYR A 535 16.19 24.24 -25.68
N GLN A 536 16.82 25.03 -24.81
CA GLN A 536 16.82 26.50 -24.92
C GLN A 536 17.35 27.02 -26.27
N SER A 537 18.13 26.23 -27.01
CA SER A 537 18.63 26.56 -28.35
C SER A 537 17.61 26.39 -29.48
N HIS A 538 16.43 25.83 -29.18
CA HIS A 538 15.38 25.47 -30.13
C HIS A 538 14.03 26.12 -29.75
N TRP A 539 13.12 26.18 -30.73
CA TRP A 539 11.70 26.52 -30.54
C TRP A 539 10.87 25.25 -30.73
N ILE A 540 9.86 25.07 -29.88
CA ILE A 540 8.87 24.01 -30.01
C ILE A 540 7.81 24.38 -31.06
N LYS A 541 7.36 23.37 -31.81
CA LYS A 541 6.29 23.42 -32.79
C LYS A 541 5.39 22.20 -32.58
N GLY A 542 4.13 22.28 -33.02
CA GLY A 542 3.11 21.24 -32.79
C GLY A 542 2.45 21.34 -31.40
N ASP A 543 1.65 20.33 -31.07
CA ASP A 543 1.00 20.24 -29.77
C ASP A 543 1.95 19.64 -28.75
N HIS A 544 2.19 20.39 -27.68
CA HIS A 544 3.25 20.09 -26.72
C HIS A 544 2.71 19.62 -25.37
N GLU A 545 1.39 19.61 -25.19
CA GLU A 545 0.73 19.16 -23.97
C GLU A 545 -0.23 18.02 -24.30
N TYR A 546 0.07 16.85 -23.75
CA TYR A 546 -0.76 15.66 -23.88
C TYR A 546 -1.43 15.36 -22.55
N LYS A 547 -2.76 15.24 -22.54
CA LYS A 547 -3.54 14.94 -21.35
C LYS A 547 -4.28 13.62 -21.53
N CYS A 548 -4.12 12.72 -20.57
CA CYS A 548 -4.82 11.45 -20.56
C CYS A 548 -6.24 11.63 -20.01
N GLY A 549 -7.25 11.28 -20.82
CA GLY A 549 -8.65 11.51 -20.48
C GLY A 549 -9.57 10.38 -20.93
N ILE A 550 -10.79 10.40 -20.38
CA ILE A 550 -11.85 9.47 -20.77
C ILE A 550 -12.46 9.92 -22.10
N VAL A 551 -12.56 8.97 -23.04
CA VAL A 551 -13.26 9.13 -24.32
C VAL A 551 -14.40 8.14 -24.35
N VAL A 552 -15.63 8.65 -24.40
CA VAL A 552 -16.84 7.84 -24.52
C VAL A 552 -17.11 7.59 -26.00
N ASP A 553 -17.39 6.34 -26.37
CA ASP A 553 -17.75 6.00 -27.74
C ASP A 553 -19.13 6.60 -28.06
N TYR A 554 -19.20 7.38 -29.14
CA TYR A 554 -20.44 8.01 -29.62
C TYR A 554 -21.55 6.99 -29.90
N ASN A 555 -21.19 5.79 -30.37
CA ASN A 555 -22.15 4.74 -30.71
C ASN A 555 -22.50 3.83 -29.52
N ARG A 556 -21.72 3.85 -28.44
CA ARG A 556 -21.92 3.03 -27.23
C ARG A 556 -21.66 3.88 -25.98
N PRO A 557 -22.66 4.61 -25.48
CA PRO A 557 -22.49 5.52 -24.32
C PRO A 557 -21.98 4.85 -23.05
N ASN A 558 -22.19 3.54 -22.92
CA ASN A 558 -21.74 2.74 -21.77
C ASN A 558 -20.31 2.16 -21.95
N SER A 559 -19.68 2.39 -23.10
CA SER A 559 -18.32 1.97 -23.41
C SER A 559 -17.42 3.19 -23.47
N TYR A 560 -16.47 3.26 -22.55
CA TYR A 560 -15.46 4.31 -22.51
C TYR A 560 -14.07 3.70 -22.59
N ARG A 561 -13.12 4.48 -23.10
CA ARG A 561 -11.71 4.15 -23.18
C ARG A 561 -10.87 5.34 -22.74
N TYR A 562 -9.65 5.08 -22.32
CA TYR A 562 -8.69 6.13 -22.00
C TYR A 562 -7.80 6.37 -23.22
N GLU A 563 -7.77 7.61 -23.68
CA GLU A 563 -6.91 8.01 -24.81
C GLU A 563 -6.26 9.36 -24.52
N TRP A 564 -5.08 9.55 -25.09
CA TRP A 564 -4.45 10.87 -25.16
C TRP A 564 -5.30 11.79 -26.04
N ASN A 565 -5.31 13.08 -25.71
CA ASN A 565 -5.84 14.11 -26.61
C ASN A 565 -5.20 14.01 -28.00
N LYS A 566 -6.01 14.28 -29.02
CA LYS A 566 -5.55 14.30 -30.42
C LYS A 566 -4.87 15.63 -30.71
N GLY A 567 -3.73 15.58 -31.37
CA GLY A 567 -2.94 16.76 -31.73
C GLY A 567 -1.85 16.48 -32.76
N GLU A 568 -1.19 17.53 -33.24
CA GLU A 568 0.00 17.42 -34.10
C GLU A 568 1.23 17.02 -33.30
N GLN A 569 2.07 16.15 -33.87
CA GLN A 569 3.30 15.69 -33.23
C GLN A 569 4.24 16.87 -32.92
N PRO A 570 4.73 17.02 -31.67
CA PRO A 570 5.67 18.06 -31.34
C PRO A 570 7.02 17.81 -32.00
N TRP A 571 7.73 18.88 -32.36
CA TRP A 571 9.09 18.79 -32.86
C TRP A 571 9.88 20.07 -32.58
N CYS A 572 11.21 19.96 -32.58
CA CYS A 572 12.12 21.05 -32.24
C CYS A 572 12.78 21.65 -33.48
N ARG A 573 12.70 22.98 -33.62
CA ARG A 573 13.42 23.73 -34.67
C ARG A 573 14.49 24.62 -34.07
N SER A 574 15.70 24.60 -34.63
CA SER A 574 16.77 25.52 -34.20
C SER A 574 16.33 26.98 -34.30
N ARG A 575 16.62 27.78 -33.27
CA ARG A 575 16.33 29.22 -33.26
C ARG A 575 17.00 29.96 -34.42
N VAL A 576 18.21 29.54 -34.83
CA VAL A 576 18.94 30.14 -35.95
C VAL A 576 18.19 29.92 -37.26
N LYS A 577 17.77 28.67 -37.52
CA LYS A 577 16.97 28.33 -38.71
C LYS A 577 15.63 29.06 -38.71
N GLU A 578 14.96 29.17 -37.56
CA GLU A 578 13.68 29.88 -37.46
C GLU A 578 13.84 31.38 -37.75
N ASN A 579 14.89 32.01 -37.21
CA ASN A 579 15.18 33.42 -37.49
C ASN A 579 15.45 33.63 -38.99
N TYR A 580 16.20 32.72 -39.61
CA TYR A 580 16.45 32.76 -41.05
C TYR A 580 15.17 32.63 -41.88
N PHE A 581 14.27 31.71 -41.52
CA PHE A 581 12.97 31.57 -42.18
C PHE A 581 12.09 32.81 -42.02
N LYS A 582 12.08 33.44 -40.83
CA LYS A 582 11.36 34.71 -40.60
C LYS A 582 11.89 35.82 -41.51
N TRP A 583 13.21 35.94 -41.63
CA TRP A 583 13.83 36.92 -42.55
C TRP A 583 13.48 36.65 -44.01
N ILE A 584 13.58 35.40 -44.46
CA ILE A 584 13.18 35.00 -45.81
C ILE A 584 11.70 35.33 -46.08
N ALA A 585 10.81 35.01 -45.15
CA ALA A 585 9.38 35.28 -45.29
C ALA A 585 9.09 36.78 -45.40
N ILE A 586 9.79 37.62 -44.62
CA ILE A 586 9.68 39.09 -44.71
C ILE A 586 10.15 39.59 -46.07
N VAL A 587 11.30 39.11 -46.56
CA VAL A 587 11.85 39.52 -47.86
C VAL A 587 10.93 39.11 -49.00
N PHE A 588 10.48 37.85 -49.04
CA PHE A 588 9.55 37.38 -50.07
C PHE A 588 8.17 38.05 -49.97
N GLY A 589 7.69 38.35 -48.78
CA GLY A 589 6.46 39.13 -48.57
C GLY A 589 6.59 40.53 -49.17
N PHE A 590 7.70 41.21 -48.92
CA PHE A 590 7.96 42.54 -49.48
C PHE A 590 8.09 42.52 -51.00
N VAL A 591 8.84 41.55 -51.55
CA VAL A 591 8.96 41.36 -53.01
C VAL A 591 7.60 41.04 -53.64
N GLY A 592 6.79 40.18 -52.99
CA GLY A 592 5.44 39.87 -53.43
C GLY A 592 4.53 41.11 -53.48
N CYS A 593 4.57 41.95 -52.44
CA CYS A 593 3.83 43.22 -52.42
C CYS A 593 4.27 44.18 -53.53
N LEU A 594 5.56 44.27 -53.84
CA LEU A 594 6.05 45.10 -54.94
C LEU A 594 5.61 44.59 -56.31
N ILE A 595 5.61 43.27 -56.52
CA ILE A 595 5.12 42.67 -57.77
C ILE A 595 3.62 42.93 -57.94
N VAL A 596 2.82 42.75 -56.89
CA VAL A 596 1.37 43.03 -56.93
C VAL A 596 1.11 44.51 -57.20
N ARG A 597 1.85 45.42 -56.56
CA ARG A 597 1.74 46.86 -56.80
C ARG A 597 2.06 47.22 -58.25
N ASN A 598 3.19 46.74 -58.78
CA ASN A 598 3.57 46.99 -60.18
C ASN A 598 2.56 46.40 -61.17
N PHE A 599 1.96 45.26 -60.85
CA PHE A 599 0.89 44.67 -61.67
C PHE A 599 -0.38 45.52 -61.63
N PHE A 600 -0.74 46.08 -60.47
CA PHE A 600 -1.89 46.97 -60.31
C PHE A 600 -1.69 48.33 -61.00
N GLU A 601 -0.48 48.90 -60.93
CA GLU A 601 -0.11 50.13 -61.65
C GLU A 601 -0.22 49.91 -63.18
N ARG A 602 0.32 48.80 -63.71
CA ARG A 602 0.15 48.43 -65.13
C ARG A 602 -1.30 48.16 -65.53
N PHE A 603 -2.11 47.59 -64.65
CA PHE A 603 -3.52 47.33 -64.92
C PHE A 603 -4.33 48.63 -64.97
N ASN A 604 -3.97 49.62 -64.16
CA ASN A 604 -4.56 50.96 -64.22
C ASN A 604 -4.14 51.72 -65.48
N GLU A 605 -2.87 51.64 -65.91
CA GLU A 605 -2.41 52.21 -67.19
C GLU A 605 -3.18 51.60 -68.39
N TYR A 606 -3.36 50.27 -68.43
CA TYR A 606 -4.17 49.60 -69.45
C TYR A 606 -5.66 49.97 -69.43
N ARG A 607 -6.17 50.42 -68.27
CA ARG A 607 -7.56 50.88 -68.12
C ARG A 607 -7.72 52.30 -68.65
N GLU A 608 -6.72 53.16 -68.44
CA GLU A 608 -6.72 54.54 -68.96
C GLU A 608 -6.52 54.57 -70.49
N GLU A 609 -5.66 53.71 -71.07
CA GLU A 609 -5.50 53.58 -72.54
C GLU A 609 -6.75 53.08 -73.27
N LYS A 610 -7.69 52.42 -72.59
CA LYS A 610 -8.98 51.99 -73.17
C LYS A 610 -10.11 53.01 -73.01
N LEU A 611 -9.88 54.08 -72.25
CA LEU A 611 -10.85 55.15 -71.96
C LEU A 611 -10.52 56.47 -72.66
N SER A 612 -9.34 56.57 -73.30
CA SER A 612 -9.00 57.57 -74.34
C SER A 612 -9.24 57.00 -75.74
#